data_AF-A0A344LU48-F1
#
_entry.id   AF-A0A344LU48-F1
#
_cell.length_a   1.000
_cell.length_b   1.000
_cell.length_c   1.000
_cell.angle_alpha   90.00
_cell.angle_beta   90.00
_cell.angle_gamma   90.00
#
_symmetry.space_group_name_H-M   'P 1'
#
loop_
_entity.id
_entity.type
_entity.pdbx_description
1 polymer ?
#
loop_
_entity_poly.entity_id
_entity_poly.type
_entity_poly.pdbx_seq_one_letter_code
_entity_poly.pdbx_strand_id
1 'polypeptide(L)'
;MKTKFLLLAFLLPYSFLFAQNYYMSSPEGFGASATGGGSVSPVTVSTYADLTAKLKLTTQQVILVSGTINCSYTSLLVNDKTIIGLPGARLVNLDQTSSGSGIFNLKPGSNNIIIRNLIFEGPGAYDVDGHDNLTSEATNMWVDHCEFQDGMDGNFDNKGTADNVTVSWCKFTYLKTPKAGGSGGADDHRFTNLVGSSKTDAPADGHYSITFKNCYWAEGCRERMPRARNAELHILNCYYNTSVSGALAIGLGGGNNNTTCYVEGTDFAKIGTAFKNYVSTDGGTIGVAFTDCLNAPASSGTAVTKPSYTYSTLPIANVAGFVSNSSCGAGATLQVTAQGALSTSCNNLGLNETTNNLELKYYPSVINRLLNIDFSSADNGLAQVDLFSSNGAKVYSKSKNISADEKLELNVGNLAKGFYICKVQIENRSKTFKLVKN
;
A
#
# COMPACT_ATOMS: atom_id res chain seq x y z
N MET A 1 2.05 -55.37 -25.89
CA MET A 1 2.17 -54.51 -24.69
C MET A 1 1.46 -53.19 -24.99
N LYS A 2 0.31 -52.92 -24.34
CA LYS A 2 -0.36 -51.61 -24.43
C LYS A 2 0.12 -50.75 -23.29
N THR A 3 1.00 -49.79 -23.57
CA THR A 3 1.52 -48.82 -22.61
C THR A 3 0.42 -47.82 -22.28
N LYS A 4 -0.10 -47.87 -21.04
CA LYS A 4 -1.01 -46.85 -20.51
C LYS A 4 -0.17 -45.64 -20.11
N PHE A 5 -0.29 -44.53 -20.81
CA PHE A 5 0.18 -43.23 -20.33
C PHE A 5 -0.80 -42.73 -19.28
N LEU A 6 -0.35 -42.62 -18.01
CA LEU A 6 -1.05 -41.83 -17.01
C LEU A 6 -0.83 -40.35 -17.34
N LEU A 7 -1.92 -39.63 -17.63
CA LEU A 7 -1.92 -38.18 -17.68
C LEU A 7 -1.93 -37.65 -16.25
N LEU A 8 -0.79 -37.11 -15.77
CA LEU A 8 -0.75 -36.35 -14.53
C LEU A 8 -1.36 -34.97 -14.80
N ALA A 9 -2.58 -34.72 -14.31
CA ALA A 9 -3.19 -33.40 -14.34
C ALA A 9 -2.49 -32.52 -13.29
N PHE A 10 -1.58 -31.66 -13.72
CA PHE A 10 -1.08 -30.56 -12.90
C PHE A 10 -2.23 -29.56 -12.70
N LEU A 11 -2.88 -29.61 -11.53
CA LEU A 11 -3.71 -28.53 -11.02
C LEU A 11 -2.79 -27.36 -10.68
N LEU A 12 -2.58 -26.45 -11.65
CA LEU A 12 -2.01 -25.14 -11.34
C LEU A 12 -2.98 -24.40 -10.41
N PRO A 13 -2.53 -23.87 -9.26
CA PRO A 13 -3.35 -22.99 -8.46
C PRO A 13 -3.62 -21.73 -9.26
N TYR A 14 -4.89 -21.51 -9.62
CA TYR A 14 -5.35 -20.22 -10.14
C TYR A 14 -5.12 -19.18 -9.04
N SER A 15 -4.04 -18.41 -9.17
CA SER A 15 -3.82 -17.23 -8.35
C SER A 15 -4.84 -16.20 -8.82
N PHE A 16 -5.92 -16.00 -8.06
CA PHE A 16 -6.79 -14.85 -8.27
C PHE A 16 -5.97 -13.60 -7.96
N LEU A 17 -5.52 -12.89 -9.00
CA LEU A 17 -4.98 -11.55 -8.87
C LEU A 17 -6.15 -10.61 -8.64
N PHE A 18 -6.40 -10.25 -7.38
CA PHE A 18 -7.35 -9.18 -7.05
C PHE A 18 -6.68 -7.84 -7.37
N ALA A 19 -7.21 -7.14 -8.37
CA ALA A 19 -6.78 -5.77 -8.64
C ALA A 19 -7.16 -4.88 -7.45
N GLN A 20 -6.22 -4.04 -7.03
CA GLN A 20 -6.45 -3.14 -5.91
C GLN A 20 -7.32 -1.94 -6.32
N ASN A 21 -7.92 -1.27 -5.34
CA ASN A 21 -8.65 -0.01 -5.48
C ASN A 21 -7.93 1.12 -4.72
N TYR A 22 -8.12 2.38 -5.14
CA TYR A 22 -7.67 3.54 -4.36
C TYR A 22 -8.30 3.56 -2.97
N TYR A 23 -9.51 3.04 -2.83
CA TYR A 23 -10.18 2.90 -1.54
C TYR A 23 -10.31 1.42 -1.17
N MET A 24 -9.74 1.04 -0.02
CA MET A 24 -9.89 -0.30 0.56
C MET A 24 -11.09 -0.34 1.51
N SER A 25 -11.92 -1.38 1.41
CA SER A 25 -13.08 -1.60 2.30
C SER A 25 -12.69 -2.23 3.64
N SER A 26 -11.55 -2.90 3.70
CA SER A 26 -11.02 -3.58 4.89
C SER A 26 -9.49 -3.56 4.86
N PRO A 27 -8.83 -3.66 6.03
CA PRO A 27 -7.38 -3.81 6.08
C PRO A 27 -6.93 -5.10 5.40
N GLU A 28 -5.76 -5.05 4.78
CA GLU A 28 -4.98 -6.22 4.35
C GLU A 28 -3.61 -6.15 5.03
N GLY A 29 -3.00 -7.28 5.34
CA GLY A 29 -1.75 -7.30 6.11
C GLY A 29 -1.94 -7.79 7.54
N PHE A 30 -0.94 -7.55 8.38
CA PHE A 30 -0.97 -7.94 9.78
C PHE A 30 -2.11 -7.28 10.58
N GLY A 31 -2.56 -6.09 10.17
CA GLY A 31 -3.71 -5.40 10.76
C GLY A 31 -5.09 -5.87 10.26
N ALA A 32 -5.18 -6.99 9.53
CA ALA A 32 -6.44 -7.47 8.92
C ALA A 32 -7.59 -7.69 9.91
N SER A 33 -7.30 -7.88 11.21
CA SER A 33 -8.29 -8.08 12.27
C SER A 33 -8.93 -6.78 12.78
N ALA A 34 -8.43 -5.60 12.39
CA ALA A 34 -8.97 -4.33 12.85
C ALA A 34 -10.37 -4.07 12.25
N THR A 35 -11.36 -3.92 13.12
CA THR A 35 -12.77 -3.60 12.82
C THR A 35 -13.18 -2.22 13.35
N GLY A 36 -12.38 -1.63 14.24
CA GLY A 36 -12.58 -0.30 14.80
C GLY A 36 -13.90 -0.18 15.55
N GLY A 37 -14.62 0.92 15.31
CA GLY A 37 -15.95 1.16 15.85
C GLY A 37 -17.08 0.39 15.15
N GLY A 38 -16.76 -0.46 14.17
CA GLY A 38 -17.75 -1.24 13.43
C GLY A 38 -18.77 -0.36 12.67
N SER A 39 -20.05 -0.69 12.81
CA SER A 39 -21.17 -0.07 12.09
C SER A 39 -21.98 0.92 12.95
N VAL A 40 -21.47 1.35 14.11
CA VAL A 40 -22.19 2.32 14.94
C VAL A 40 -22.35 3.64 14.19
N SER A 41 -23.46 4.34 14.45
CA SER A 41 -23.75 5.61 13.77
C SER A 41 -22.63 6.64 14.01
N PRO A 42 -22.09 7.26 12.96
CA PRO A 42 -20.99 8.21 13.11
C PRO A 42 -21.41 9.46 13.89
N VAL A 43 -20.45 9.99 14.67
CA VAL A 43 -20.56 11.29 15.34
C VAL A 43 -19.49 12.23 14.82
N THR A 44 -19.87 13.47 14.50
CA THR A 44 -18.90 14.47 14.02
C THR A 44 -18.35 15.29 15.18
N VAL A 45 -17.03 15.51 15.18
CA VAL A 45 -16.32 16.37 16.12
C VAL A 45 -15.52 17.43 15.35
N SER A 46 -15.44 18.64 15.89
CA SER A 46 -14.68 19.76 15.31
C SER A 46 -13.81 20.48 16.34
N THR A 47 -13.76 19.97 17.57
CA THR A 47 -12.94 20.52 18.64
C THR A 47 -12.10 19.42 19.29
N TYR A 48 -10.96 19.81 19.84
CA TYR A 48 -10.06 18.89 20.55
C TYR A 48 -10.72 18.29 21.80
N ALA A 49 -11.54 19.08 22.51
CA ALA A 49 -12.30 18.60 23.67
C ALA A 49 -13.29 17.50 23.29
N ASP A 50 -14.05 17.68 22.21
CA ASP A 50 -15.01 16.67 21.74
C ASP A 50 -14.31 15.41 21.23
N LEU A 51 -13.24 15.57 20.44
CA LEU A 51 -12.45 14.45 19.94
C LEU A 51 -11.91 13.60 21.10
N THR A 52 -11.23 14.21 22.06
CA THR A 52 -10.68 13.49 23.22
C THR A 52 -11.76 12.88 24.11
N ALA A 53 -12.91 13.54 24.26
CA ALA A 53 -14.04 12.98 24.99
C ALA A 53 -14.58 11.71 24.32
N LYS A 54 -14.72 11.69 22.99
CA LYS A 54 -15.17 10.51 22.23
C LYS A 54 -14.15 9.38 22.24
N LEU A 55 -12.86 9.68 22.16
CA LEU A 55 -11.80 8.67 22.23
C LEU A 55 -11.75 7.93 23.57
N LYS A 56 -12.09 8.62 24.66
CA LYS A 56 -12.11 8.05 26.03
C LYS A 56 -13.32 7.17 26.33
N LEU A 57 -14.36 7.18 25.48
CA LEU A 57 -15.54 6.35 25.70
C LEU A 57 -15.17 4.87 25.63
N THR A 58 -15.73 4.08 26.53
CA THR A 58 -15.55 2.61 26.54
C THR A 58 -16.43 1.92 25.50
N THR A 59 -17.47 2.59 25.00
CA THR A 59 -18.32 2.08 23.92
C THR A 59 -17.65 2.27 22.57
N GLN A 60 -17.99 1.41 21.60
CA GLN A 60 -17.53 1.56 20.22
C GLN A 60 -17.94 2.92 19.66
N GLN A 61 -17.07 3.58 18.89
CA GLN A 61 -17.40 4.86 18.23
C GLN A 61 -16.88 4.90 16.79
N VAL A 62 -17.68 5.45 15.89
CA VAL A 62 -17.22 5.99 14.61
C VAL A 62 -17.22 7.51 14.72
N ILE A 63 -16.04 8.11 14.64
CA ILE A 63 -15.78 9.53 14.90
C ILE A 63 -15.36 10.18 13.60
N LEU A 64 -16.17 11.13 13.11
CA LEU A 64 -15.82 11.96 11.95
C LEU A 64 -15.17 13.25 12.44
N VAL A 65 -13.94 13.51 12.01
CA VAL A 65 -13.24 14.76 12.33
C VAL A 65 -13.53 15.77 11.22
N SER A 66 -13.99 16.96 11.59
CA SER A 66 -14.31 18.04 10.65
C SER A 66 -13.39 19.24 10.85
N GLY A 67 -12.85 19.75 9.74
CA GLY A 67 -12.01 20.94 9.73
C GLY A 67 -10.66 20.74 10.41
N THR A 68 -10.06 21.85 10.84
CA THR A 68 -8.77 21.86 11.55
C THR A 68 -9.00 21.90 13.05
N ILE A 69 -8.45 20.92 13.76
CA ILE A 69 -8.43 20.87 15.22
C ILE A 69 -7.00 21.14 15.70
N ASN A 70 -6.82 22.24 16.43
CA ASN A 70 -5.59 22.48 17.16
C ASN A 70 -5.57 21.59 18.41
N CYS A 71 -4.59 20.69 18.46
CA CYS A 71 -4.42 19.71 19.50
C CYS A 71 -3.36 20.16 20.52
N SER A 72 -3.47 19.61 21.72
CA SER A 72 -2.33 19.44 22.61
C SER A 72 -1.95 17.97 22.61
N TYR A 73 -0.68 17.67 22.90
CA TYR A 73 -0.25 16.28 23.04
C TYR A 73 -1.15 15.53 24.03
N THR A 74 -1.67 14.37 23.60
CA THR A 74 -2.51 13.52 24.44
C THR A 74 -2.06 12.08 24.40
N SER A 75 -1.86 11.49 25.57
CA SER A 75 -1.66 10.04 25.69
C SER A 75 -2.93 9.37 26.23
N LEU A 76 -3.53 8.47 25.45
CA LEU A 76 -4.86 7.89 25.71
C LEU A 76 -4.84 6.36 25.55
N LEU A 77 -5.63 5.68 26.37
CA LEU A 77 -6.04 4.30 26.13
C LEU A 77 -7.26 4.34 25.21
N VAL A 78 -7.17 3.71 24.04
CA VAL A 78 -8.21 3.78 23.00
C VAL A 78 -8.59 2.37 22.56
N ASN A 79 -9.88 2.05 22.54
CA ASN A 79 -10.38 0.74 22.13
C ASN A 79 -11.62 0.86 21.26
N ASP A 80 -11.73 0.04 20.22
CA ASP A 80 -12.90 -0.07 19.33
C ASP A 80 -13.34 1.27 18.74
N LYS A 81 -12.39 1.97 18.12
CA LYS A 81 -12.61 3.29 17.50
C LYS A 81 -12.31 3.26 16.02
N THR A 82 -13.21 3.85 15.25
CA THR A 82 -12.95 4.25 13.87
C THR A 82 -12.92 5.77 13.83
N ILE A 83 -11.79 6.36 13.45
CA ILE A 83 -11.59 7.81 13.39
C ILE A 83 -11.35 8.17 11.93
N ILE A 84 -12.23 8.98 11.34
CA ILE A 84 -12.19 9.31 9.92
C ILE A 84 -12.18 10.83 9.75
N GLY A 85 -11.20 11.37 9.04
CA GLY A 85 -11.24 12.77 8.63
C GLY A 85 -12.23 12.99 7.49
N LEU A 86 -13.11 13.98 7.63
CA LEU A 86 -13.80 14.56 6.48
C LEU A 86 -12.77 15.21 5.53
N PRO A 87 -13.09 15.47 4.25
CA PRO A 87 -12.13 16.03 3.31
C PRO A 87 -11.43 17.28 3.86
N GLY A 88 -10.10 17.23 3.91
CA GLY A 88 -9.26 18.31 4.45
C GLY A 88 -9.20 18.42 5.98
N ALA A 89 -9.69 17.43 6.73
CA ALA A 89 -9.60 17.41 8.18
C ALA A 89 -8.15 17.29 8.66
N ARG A 90 -7.77 18.16 9.61
CA ARG A 90 -6.40 18.26 10.14
C ARG A 90 -6.40 18.18 11.66
N LEU A 91 -5.42 17.48 12.21
CA LEU A 91 -5.00 17.57 13.60
C LEU A 91 -3.64 18.26 13.63
N VAL A 92 -3.56 19.39 14.32
CA VAL A 92 -2.38 20.27 14.28
C VAL A 92 -1.85 20.47 15.69
N ASN A 93 -0.56 20.22 15.89
CA ASN A 93 0.15 20.72 17.08
C ASN A 93 1.49 21.34 16.65
N LEU A 94 1.70 22.61 16.99
CA LEU A 94 2.90 23.37 16.63
C LEU A 94 3.82 23.63 17.83
N ASP A 95 3.58 22.99 18.97
CA ASP A 95 4.49 23.04 20.11
C ASP A 95 5.79 22.29 19.77
N GLN A 96 6.93 22.94 20.02
CA GLN A 96 8.25 22.44 19.71
C GLN A 96 9.09 22.14 20.97
N THR A 97 8.43 21.95 22.12
CA THR A 97 9.04 21.52 23.38
C THR A 97 8.97 20.00 23.52
N SER A 98 9.91 19.41 24.26
CA SER A 98 9.95 17.96 24.50
C SER A 98 8.59 17.42 25.00
N SER A 99 7.99 18.04 26.02
CA SER A 99 6.73 17.57 26.62
C SER A 99 5.45 17.97 25.88
N GLY A 100 5.50 19.03 25.06
CA GLY A 100 4.31 19.62 24.44
C GLY A 100 4.10 19.22 22.98
N SER A 101 5.16 18.82 22.29
CA SER A 101 5.15 18.35 20.91
C SER A 101 4.32 17.08 20.70
N GLY A 102 4.04 16.73 19.44
CA GLY A 102 3.29 15.54 19.04
C GLY A 102 1.78 15.66 19.23
N ILE A 103 1.00 14.73 18.67
CA ILE A 103 -0.48 14.82 18.72
C ILE A 103 -1.06 13.74 19.62
N PHE A 104 -0.85 12.47 19.28
CA PHE A 104 -1.40 11.36 20.05
C PHE A 104 -0.37 10.29 20.37
N ASN A 105 -0.45 9.76 21.58
CA ASN A 105 0.15 8.48 21.95
C ASN A 105 -0.94 7.49 22.37
N LEU A 106 -1.09 6.40 21.63
CA LEU A 106 -1.98 5.30 21.98
C LEU A 106 -1.27 4.38 22.97
N LYS A 107 -1.73 4.40 24.23
CA LYS A 107 -1.11 3.69 25.36
C LYS A 107 -1.15 2.17 25.20
N PRO A 108 -0.29 1.43 25.93
CA PRO A 108 -0.40 -0.02 26.07
C PRO A 108 -1.82 -0.45 26.46
N GLY A 109 -2.28 -1.52 25.83
CA GLY A 109 -3.65 -2.03 25.98
C GLY A 109 -4.68 -1.34 25.08
N SER A 110 -4.28 -0.38 24.25
CA SER A 110 -5.12 0.12 23.16
C SER A 110 -5.26 -0.96 22.09
N ASN A 111 -6.46 -1.18 21.57
CA ASN A 111 -6.73 -2.30 20.66
C ASN A 111 -7.89 -2.00 19.70
N ASN A 112 -7.85 -2.61 18.51
CA ASN A 112 -8.94 -2.56 17.52
C ASN A 112 -9.26 -1.11 17.10
N ILE A 113 -8.33 -0.49 16.39
CA ILE A 113 -8.40 0.93 16.02
C ILE A 113 -8.25 1.09 14.51
N ILE A 114 -9.12 1.91 13.93
CA ILE A 114 -9.03 2.34 12.53
C ILE A 114 -8.87 3.85 12.51
N ILE A 115 -7.85 4.38 11.83
CA ILE A 115 -7.62 5.81 11.61
C ILE A 115 -7.55 6.06 10.10
N ARG A 116 -8.41 6.92 9.56
CA ARG A 116 -8.48 7.16 8.12
C ARG A 116 -8.61 8.62 7.73
N ASN A 117 -8.06 8.95 6.56
CA ASN A 117 -8.28 10.23 5.88
C ASN A 117 -7.99 11.49 6.72
N LEU A 118 -6.97 11.42 7.58
CA LEU A 118 -6.57 12.51 8.45
C LEU A 118 -5.22 13.08 8.07
N ILE A 119 -5.09 14.40 8.17
CA ILE A 119 -3.79 15.08 8.09
C ILE A 119 -3.31 15.32 9.53
N PHE A 120 -2.13 14.79 9.87
CA PHE A 120 -1.40 15.10 11.08
C PHE A 120 -0.32 16.13 10.74
N GLU A 121 -0.32 17.28 11.42
CA GLU A 121 0.65 18.34 11.17
C GLU A 121 1.39 18.72 12.46
N GLY A 122 2.70 18.53 12.43
CA GLY A 122 3.62 18.92 13.51
C GLY A 122 4.30 20.28 13.29
N PRO A 123 5.15 20.73 14.23
CA PRO A 123 5.85 22.02 14.15
C PRO A 123 7.00 22.05 13.14
N GLY A 124 7.43 20.91 12.61
CA GLY A 124 8.69 20.74 11.88
C GLY A 124 9.79 20.15 12.74
N ALA A 125 10.73 19.45 12.09
CA ALA A 125 11.78 18.67 12.74
C ALA A 125 12.71 19.55 13.60
N TYR A 126 12.79 19.22 14.88
CA TYR A 126 13.73 19.80 15.83
C TYR A 126 13.92 18.82 16.99
N ASP A 127 15.11 18.25 17.08
CA ASP A 127 15.35 17.11 17.96
C ASP A 127 15.51 17.52 19.43
N VAL A 128 14.41 17.51 20.18
CA VAL A 128 14.43 17.77 21.64
C VAL A 128 13.98 16.55 22.44
N ASP A 129 14.13 15.35 21.90
CA ASP A 129 13.58 14.11 22.48
C ASP A 129 12.10 14.27 22.82
N GLY A 130 11.30 14.63 21.82
CA GLY A 130 9.90 14.99 22.01
C GLY A 130 8.93 13.86 21.73
N HIS A 131 7.79 14.22 21.16
CA HIS A 131 6.77 13.27 20.76
C HIS A 131 6.48 13.34 19.27
N ASP A 132 6.02 12.21 18.75
CA ASP A 132 5.69 12.02 17.34
C ASP A 132 4.33 12.66 17.01
N ASN A 133 4.07 12.89 15.72
CA ASN A 133 2.70 13.16 15.28
C ASN A 133 1.75 12.07 15.83
N LEU A 134 2.08 10.80 15.61
CA LEU A 134 1.39 9.67 16.24
C LEU A 134 2.41 8.67 16.79
N THR A 135 2.27 8.31 18.05
CA THR A 135 2.92 7.13 18.64
C THR A 135 1.85 6.07 18.90
N SER A 136 2.13 4.82 18.56
CA SER A 136 1.24 3.70 18.87
C SER A 136 1.94 2.61 19.67
N GLU A 137 1.30 2.19 20.75
CA GLU A 137 1.56 0.93 21.47
C GLU A 137 0.34 0.00 21.36
N ALA A 138 -0.52 0.23 20.35
CA ALA A 138 -1.80 -0.45 20.18
C ALA A 138 -1.68 -1.75 19.36
N THR A 139 -2.58 -2.70 19.64
CA THR A 139 -2.70 -3.94 18.85
C THR A 139 -3.91 -3.93 17.92
N ASN A 140 -3.84 -4.66 16.81
CA ASN A 140 -4.92 -4.75 15.81
C ASN A 140 -5.34 -3.36 15.30
N MET A 141 -4.44 -2.73 14.55
CA MET A 141 -4.61 -1.34 14.10
C MET A 141 -4.52 -1.21 12.59
N TRP A 142 -5.37 -0.35 12.03
CA TRP A 142 -5.32 0.05 10.62
C TRP A 142 -5.25 1.57 10.48
N VAL A 143 -4.16 2.06 9.90
CA VAL A 143 -4.00 3.47 9.53
C VAL A 143 -4.02 3.57 8.02
N ASP A 144 -5.03 4.23 7.46
CA ASP A 144 -5.24 4.26 6.01
C ASP A 144 -5.49 5.66 5.47
N HIS A 145 -4.88 6.02 4.33
CA HIS A 145 -5.09 7.35 3.74
C HIS A 145 -4.82 8.51 4.71
N CYS A 146 -3.85 8.37 5.61
CA CYS A 146 -3.44 9.49 6.45
C CYS A 146 -2.24 10.21 5.83
N GLU A 147 -2.17 11.52 6.00
CA GLU A 147 -1.00 12.31 5.64
C GLU A 147 -0.31 12.82 6.90
N PHE A 148 0.95 12.46 7.09
CA PHE A 148 1.77 12.91 8.21
C PHE A 148 2.78 13.93 7.71
N GLN A 149 2.67 15.14 8.26
CA GLN A 149 3.47 16.29 7.88
C GLN A 149 4.29 16.74 9.10
N ASP A 150 5.57 16.97 8.88
CA ASP A 150 6.39 17.82 9.76
C ASP A 150 6.44 17.37 11.24
N GLY A 151 6.53 16.06 11.49
CA GLY A 151 6.79 15.53 12.83
C GLY A 151 8.00 16.20 13.47
N MET A 152 7.92 16.54 14.75
CA MET A 152 9.05 17.17 15.44
C MET A 152 10.18 16.16 15.68
N ASP A 153 9.79 15.00 16.22
CA ASP A 153 10.60 13.80 16.38
C ASP A 153 10.25 12.85 15.21
N GLY A 154 9.35 11.87 15.41
CA GLY A 154 8.79 11.02 14.37
C GLY A 154 7.48 11.51 13.75
N ASN A 155 7.13 10.95 12.58
CA ASN A 155 5.80 11.10 11.99
C ASN A 155 4.84 10.02 12.51
N PHE A 156 5.23 8.75 12.46
CA PHE A 156 4.42 7.68 13.05
C PHE A 156 5.28 6.52 13.52
N ASP A 157 5.35 6.36 14.85
CA ASP A 157 6.16 5.34 15.51
C ASP A 157 5.29 4.25 16.13
N ASN A 158 5.77 3.00 16.05
CA ASN A 158 5.17 1.83 16.68
C ASN A 158 6.18 1.22 17.64
N LYS A 159 5.84 1.12 18.93
CA LYS A 159 6.76 0.69 19.98
C LYS A 159 6.04 0.00 21.12
N GLY A 160 6.77 -0.43 22.15
CA GLY A 160 6.17 -1.06 23.33
C GLY A 160 5.36 -2.29 22.92
N THR A 161 4.06 -2.27 23.22
CA THR A 161 3.12 -3.38 22.95
C THR A 161 2.47 -3.34 21.56
N ALA A 162 2.86 -2.43 20.66
CA ALA A 162 2.26 -2.39 19.33
C ALA A 162 2.45 -3.71 18.58
N ASP A 163 1.40 -4.21 17.93
CA ASP A 163 1.48 -5.41 17.10
C ASP A 163 0.23 -5.56 16.21
N ASN A 164 0.32 -6.35 15.13
CA ASN A 164 -0.77 -6.54 14.17
C ASN A 164 -1.25 -5.21 13.57
N VAL A 165 -0.33 -4.50 12.91
CA VAL A 165 -0.58 -3.16 12.35
C VAL A 165 -0.52 -3.19 10.83
N THR A 166 -1.52 -2.60 10.18
CA THR A 166 -1.45 -2.24 8.76
C THR A 166 -1.44 -0.72 8.63
N VAL A 167 -0.44 -0.21 7.93
CA VAL A 167 -0.36 1.18 7.45
C VAL A 167 -0.52 1.13 5.94
N SER A 168 -1.64 1.64 5.41
CA SER A 168 -1.91 1.60 3.98
C SER A 168 -2.19 2.98 3.40
N TRP A 169 -1.77 3.23 2.15
CA TRP A 169 -2.05 4.48 1.45
C TRP A 169 -1.72 5.75 2.24
N CYS A 170 -0.77 5.67 3.19
CA CYS A 170 -0.38 6.82 3.98
C CYS A 170 0.73 7.58 3.27
N LYS A 171 0.69 8.91 3.35
CA LYS A 171 1.75 9.78 2.85
C LYS A 171 2.52 10.36 4.03
N PHE A 172 3.83 10.33 3.92
CA PHE A 172 4.74 10.93 4.89
C PHE A 172 5.58 12.01 4.19
N THR A 173 5.70 13.18 4.79
CA THR A 173 6.44 14.30 4.20
C THR A 173 6.96 15.26 5.27
N TYR A 174 7.98 16.04 4.91
CA TYR A 174 8.43 17.19 5.69
C TYR A 174 8.49 18.40 4.76
N LEU A 175 7.65 19.38 5.03
CA LEU A 175 7.48 20.59 4.25
C LEU A 175 8.22 21.78 4.89
N LYS A 176 8.52 21.70 6.19
CA LYS A 176 9.22 22.72 6.97
C LYS A 176 10.72 22.43 7.02
N THR A 177 11.53 23.48 7.00
CA THR A 177 13.00 23.37 7.12
C THR A 177 13.36 22.79 8.49
N PRO A 178 14.21 21.74 8.57
CA PRO A 178 14.64 21.19 9.85
C PRO A 178 15.51 22.21 10.62
N LYS A 179 15.45 22.16 11.95
CA LYS A 179 16.23 23.04 12.83
C LYS A 179 17.29 22.23 13.57
N ALA A 180 18.53 22.71 13.52
CA ALA A 180 19.67 22.14 14.23
C ALA A 180 19.73 22.55 15.71
N GLY A 181 20.64 21.93 16.48
CA GLY A 181 20.97 22.34 17.85
C GLY A 181 19.95 21.95 18.92
N GLY A 182 19.07 20.97 18.63
CA GLY A 182 18.17 20.40 19.62
C GLY A 182 18.90 19.47 20.60
N SER A 183 18.32 19.22 21.77
CA SER A 183 18.93 18.43 22.84
C SER A 183 19.06 16.93 22.56
N GLY A 184 18.27 16.37 21.63
CA GLY A 184 18.32 14.95 21.25
C GLY A 184 19.48 14.60 20.29
N GLY A 185 20.15 15.62 19.74
CA GLY A 185 21.46 15.49 19.11
C GLY A 185 21.47 15.27 17.60
N ALA A 186 20.32 15.22 16.92
CA ALA A 186 20.25 15.27 15.46
C ALA A 186 19.99 16.70 14.94
N ASP A 187 20.87 17.19 14.08
CA ASP A 187 20.67 18.49 13.40
C ASP A 187 19.55 18.47 12.35
N ASP A 188 19.14 17.27 11.92
CA ASP A 188 18.07 17.05 10.96
C ASP A 188 17.30 15.75 11.30
N HIS A 189 16.32 15.88 12.19
CA HIS A 189 15.50 14.78 12.69
C HIS A 189 14.26 14.52 11.82
N ARG A 190 14.37 14.64 10.49
CA ARG A 190 13.28 14.25 9.57
C ARG A 190 13.20 12.72 9.42
N PHE A 191 13.01 12.05 10.55
CA PHE A 191 13.03 10.61 10.74
C PHE A 191 11.61 10.09 10.87
N THR A 192 11.10 9.42 9.84
CA THR A 192 9.66 9.30 9.66
C THR A 192 9.00 8.26 10.58
N ASN A 193 9.48 7.02 10.57
CA ASN A 193 8.80 5.88 11.21
C ASN A 193 9.80 4.97 11.92
N LEU A 194 9.74 4.93 13.25
CA LEU A 194 10.42 3.93 14.08
C LEU A 194 9.50 2.75 14.38
N VAL A 195 10.07 1.54 14.31
CA VAL A 195 9.43 0.30 14.76
C VAL A 195 10.36 -0.36 15.78
N GLY A 196 9.94 -0.40 17.04
CA GLY A 196 10.79 -0.86 18.15
C GLY A 196 11.85 0.19 18.53
N SER A 197 11.64 0.83 19.67
CA SER A 197 12.46 1.97 20.12
C SER A 197 13.89 1.60 20.53
N SER A 198 14.14 0.33 20.84
CA SER A 198 15.45 -0.16 21.27
C SER A 198 15.63 -1.65 20.95
N LYS A 199 16.82 -2.19 21.19
CA LYS A 199 17.09 -3.63 21.04
C LYS A 199 16.25 -4.51 21.97
N THR A 200 15.81 -3.99 23.12
CA THR A 200 15.00 -4.70 24.12
C THR A 200 13.50 -4.40 24.04
N ASP A 201 13.10 -3.45 23.19
CA ASP A 201 11.70 -3.09 23.02
C ASP A 201 11.05 -4.03 22.02
N ALA A 202 10.09 -4.82 22.48
CA ALA A 202 9.39 -5.82 21.69
C ALA A 202 8.01 -6.11 22.28
N PRO A 203 7.01 -6.47 21.44
CA PRO A 203 5.73 -6.95 21.91
C PRO A 203 5.85 -8.35 22.54
N ALA A 204 4.73 -8.83 23.10
CA ALA A 204 4.72 -10.05 23.91
C ALA A 204 5.14 -11.33 23.17
N ASP A 205 4.88 -11.40 21.87
CA ASP A 205 5.29 -12.51 20.99
C ASP A 205 6.71 -12.34 20.41
N GLY A 206 7.37 -11.23 20.75
CA GLY A 206 8.75 -10.93 20.41
C GLY A 206 8.93 -10.10 19.13
N HIS A 207 7.89 -9.95 18.30
CA HIS A 207 8.02 -9.32 16.98
C HIS A 207 6.92 -8.31 16.68
N TYR A 208 7.29 -7.08 16.30
CA TYR A 208 6.35 -6.13 15.71
C TYR A 208 5.90 -6.62 14.32
N SER A 209 4.66 -7.09 14.20
CA SER A 209 4.07 -7.53 12.93
C SER A 209 3.41 -6.34 12.21
N ILE A 210 4.11 -5.75 11.23
CA ILE A 210 3.66 -4.50 10.58
C ILE A 210 3.70 -4.58 9.05
N THR A 211 2.59 -4.25 8.42
CA THR A 211 2.48 -4.09 6.96
C THR A 211 2.45 -2.62 6.58
N PHE A 212 3.36 -2.18 5.71
CA PHE A 212 3.28 -0.93 4.97
C PHE A 212 2.83 -1.25 3.54
N LYS A 213 1.65 -0.77 3.16
CA LYS A 213 1.06 -1.04 1.84
C LYS A 213 0.76 0.26 1.10
N ASN A 214 1.26 0.44 -0.11
CA ASN A 214 0.95 1.62 -0.95
C ASN A 214 1.26 2.95 -0.25
N CYS A 215 2.22 2.95 0.68
CA CYS A 215 2.63 4.15 1.38
C CYS A 215 3.57 4.98 0.51
N TYR A 216 3.53 6.29 0.71
CA TYR A 216 4.35 7.25 0.01
C TYR A 216 5.26 7.99 0.99
N TRP A 217 6.56 7.70 0.94
CA TRP A 217 7.58 8.55 1.57
C TRP A 217 8.01 9.63 0.57
N ALA A 218 7.41 10.80 0.73
CA ALA A 218 7.53 11.93 -0.18
C ALA A 218 8.66 12.88 0.21
N GLU A 219 8.74 13.99 -0.51
CA GLU A 219 9.74 15.04 -0.33
C GLU A 219 9.89 15.45 1.14
N GLY A 220 11.14 15.71 1.52
CA GLY A 220 11.52 16.07 2.88
C GLY A 220 11.80 14.89 3.82
N CYS A 221 11.31 13.67 3.55
CA CYS A 221 11.70 12.51 4.35
C CYS A 221 13.21 12.27 4.23
N ARG A 222 13.90 12.10 5.37
CA ARG A 222 15.35 11.90 5.43
C ARG A 222 15.73 10.47 5.83
N GLU A 223 15.25 9.96 6.95
CA GLU A 223 15.55 8.58 7.37
C GLU A 223 14.32 7.86 7.96
N ARG A 224 14.50 6.58 8.32
CA ARG A 224 13.52 5.74 9.01
C ARG A 224 12.24 5.57 8.20
N MET A 225 12.33 4.93 7.03
CA MET A 225 11.19 4.69 6.14
C MET A 225 10.97 3.18 5.87
N PRO A 226 10.70 2.33 6.87
CA PRO A 226 10.86 2.53 8.32
C PRO A 226 12.28 2.21 8.80
N ARG A 227 12.59 2.54 10.07
CA ARG A 227 13.72 1.94 10.83
C ARG A 227 13.16 0.96 11.87
N ALA A 228 13.59 -0.30 11.83
CA ALA A 228 12.97 -1.35 12.63
C ALA A 228 13.97 -2.21 13.43
N ARG A 229 13.50 -2.70 14.57
CA ARG A 229 14.11 -3.73 15.44
C ARG A 229 13.03 -4.68 15.93
N ASN A 230 13.39 -5.92 16.26
CA ASN A 230 12.46 -6.93 16.78
C ASN A 230 11.17 -7.01 15.93
N ALA A 231 11.26 -7.02 14.60
CA ALA A 231 10.10 -6.82 13.74
C ALA A 231 9.96 -7.88 12.63
N GLU A 232 8.72 -8.16 12.25
CA GLU A 232 8.37 -8.82 11.00
C GLU A 232 7.64 -7.80 10.12
N LEU A 233 8.32 -7.34 9.07
CA LEU A 233 7.79 -6.30 8.19
C LEU A 233 7.37 -6.86 6.83
N HIS A 234 6.26 -6.34 6.32
CA HIS A 234 5.89 -6.45 4.92
C HIS A 234 5.76 -5.06 4.30
N ILE A 235 6.58 -4.75 3.30
CA ILE A 235 6.52 -3.49 2.54
C ILE A 235 6.05 -3.82 1.12
N LEU A 236 4.81 -3.45 0.81
CA LEU A 236 4.11 -3.82 -0.41
C LEU A 236 3.77 -2.58 -1.22
N ASN A 237 4.17 -2.54 -2.49
CA ASN A 237 3.77 -1.52 -3.45
C ASN A 237 3.95 -0.06 -2.96
N CYS A 238 4.97 0.18 -2.14
CA CYS A 238 5.26 1.51 -1.63
C CYS A 238 6.09 2.34 -2.62
N TYR A 239 6.10 3.66 -2.41
CA TYR A 239 6.79 4.61 -3.26
C TYR A 239 7.72 5.51 -2.42
N TYR A 240 8.99 5.59 -2.81
CA TYR A 240 10.00 6.43 -2.15
C TYR A 240 10.50 7.48 -3.14
N ASN A 241 10.18 8.75 -2.89
CA ASN A 241 10.58 9.84 -3.75
C ASN A 241 10.86 11.11 -2.94
N THR A 242 12.12 11.27 -2.54
CA THR A 242 12.62 12.40 -1.77
C THR A 242 13.95 12.89 -2.35
N SER A 243 14.11 14.22 -2.42
CA SER A 243 15.35 14.84 -2.92
C SER A 243 16.38 15.12 -1.83
N VAL A 244 16.08 14.77 -0.58
CA VAL A 244 16.98 15.02 0.56
C VAL A 244 18.30 14.28 0.37
N SER A 245 19.40 15.03 0.44
CA SER A 245 20.75 14.47 0.34
C SER A 245 21.01 13.48 1.48
N GLY A 246 21.54 12.29 1.13
CA GLY A 246 21.83 11.23 2.09
C GLY A 246 20.58 10.53 2.64
N ALA A 247 19.40 10.73 2.04
CA ALA A 247 18.20 10.08 2.51
C ALA A 247 18.31 8.55 2.50
N LEU A 248 17.84 7.91 3.56
CA LEU A 248 17.88 6.48 3.81
C LEU A 248 16.46 5.95 4.00
N ALA A 249 16.03 5.03 3.14
CA ALA A 249 14.72 4.41 3.28
C ALA A 249 14.70 3.39 4.43
N ILE A 250 14.96 2.12 4.13
CA ILE A 250 14.78 1.02 5.09
C ILE A 250 16.04 0.86 5.95
N GLY A 251 15.88 0.91 7.27
CA GLY A 251 16.96 0.62 8.23
C GLY A 251 16.59 -0.54 9.14
N LEU A 252 17.33 -1.64 9.12
CA LEU A 252 17.03 -2.80 9.96
C LEU A 252 18.15 -3.09 10.96
N GLY A 253 17.82 -3.10 12.25
CA GLY A 253 18.61 -3.69 13.31
C GLY A 253 17.95 -4.98 13.80
N GLY A 254 18.73 -5.97 14.23
CA GLY A 254 18.13 -7.24 14.67
C GLY A 254 17.37 -7.09 15.99
N GLY A 255 17.95 -6.39 16.97
CA GLY A 255 17.44 -6.40 18.33
C GLY A 255 17.59 -7.77 18.98
N ASN A 256 16.95 -7.99 20.12
CA ASN A 256 17.00 -9.27 20.84
C ASN A 256 16.26 -10.41 20.11
N ASN A 257 15.26 -10.07 19.28
CA ASN A 257 14.38 -11.04 18.64
C ASN A 257 14.63 -11.18 17.13
N ASN A 258 15.61 -10.47 16.56
CA ASN A 258 15.87 -10.40 15.12
C ASN A 258 14.80 -9.62 14.35
N THR A 259 15.10 -9.28 13.09
CA THR A 259 14.17 -8.55 12.23
C THR A 259 14.15 -9.09 10.81
N THR A 260 12.95 -9.30 10.27
CA THR A 260 12.74 -9.68 8.87
C THR A 260 11.93 -8.62 8.15
N CYS A 261 12.20 -8.45 6.85
CA CYS A 261 11.45 -7.55 6.00
C CYS A 261 11.28 -8.14 4.60
N TYR A 262 10.04 -8.44 4.23
CA TYR A 262 9.69 -8.82 2.87
C TYR A 262 9.24 -7.56 2.13
N VAL A 263 9.95 -7.19 1.07
CA VAL A 263 9.66 -6.02 0.24
C VAL A 263 9.26 -6.51 -1.14
N GLU A 264 8.04 -6.19 -1.59
CA GLU A 264 7.59 -6.57 -2.93
C GLU A 264 6.88 -5.43 -3.67
N GLY A 265 7.05 -5.41 -4.99
CA GLY A 265 6.35 -4.48 -5.88
C GLY A 265 6.60 -3.01 -5.56
N THR A 266 7.69 -2.67 -4.87
CA THR A 266 7.98 -1.33 -4.33
C THR A 266 8.94 -0.55 -5.24
N ASP A 267 8.75 0.75 -5.37
CA ASP A 267 9.57 1.63 -6.20
C ASP A 267 10.38 2.62 -5.37
N PHE A 268 11.71 2.46 -5.42
CA PHE A 268 12.69 3.36 -4.82
C PHE A 268 13.13 4.46 -5.80
N ALA A 269 12.17 5.19 -6.38
CA ALA A 269 12.40 6.09 -7.52
C ALA A 269 13.42 7.20 -7.25
N LYS A 270 13.40 7.78 -6.04
CA LYS A 270 14.34 8.82 -5.66
C LYS A 270 14.67 8.70 -4.18
N ILE A 271 15.76 7.99 -3.90
CA ILE A 271 16.31 7.80 -2.56
C ILE A 271 17.83 7.69 -2.65
N GLY A 272 18.54 8.19 -1.63
CA GLY A 272 20.01 8.05 -1.59
C GLY A 272 20.43 6.62 -1.30
N THR A 273 19.91 6.05 -0.22
CA THR A 273 20.15 4.66 0.21
C THR A 273 18.82 3.95 0.42
N ALA A 274 18.56 2.89 -0.33
CA ALA A 274 17.31 2.12 -0.19
C ALA A 274 17.30 1.23 1.06
N PHE A 275 18.46 0.68 1.46
CA PHE A 275 18.57 -0.22 2.61
C PHE A 275 19.89 -0.03 3.36
N LYS A 276 19.83 -0.06 4.69
CA LYS A 276 21.00 -0.13 5.58
C LYS A 276 20.79 -1.12 6.71
N ASN A 277 21.85 -1.90 6.98
CA ASN A 277 21.95 -2.82 8.10
C ASN A 277 22.52 -2.10 9.34
N TYR A 278 21.87 -2.29 10.49
CA TYR A 278 22.24 -1.72 11.79
C TYR A 278 22.59 -2.79 12.85
N VAL A 279 22.84 -4.05 12.46
CA VAL A 279 23.23 -5.14 13.39
C VAL A 279 24.45 -4.78 14.24
N SER A 280 25.43 -4.04 13.69
CA SER A 280 26.62 -3.64 14.47
C SER A 280 26.28 -2.75 15.67
N THR A 281 25.18 -1.99 15.62
CA THR A 281 24.72 -1.13 16.73
C THR A 281 23.57 -1.74 17.52
N ASP A 282 22.73 -2.54 16.87
CA ASP A 282 21.46 -3.04 17.45
C ASP A 282 21.50 -4.51 17.87
N GLY A 283 22.54 -5.25 17.49
CA GLY A 283 22.65 -6.69 17.73
C GLY A 283 21.64 -7.51 16.90
N GLY A 284 21.56 -8.79 17.25
CA GLY A 284 20.70 -9.78 16.59
C GLY A 284 21.10 -10.05 15.14
N THR A 285 20.15 -10.60 14.38
CA THR A 285 20.27 -10.83 12.95
C THR A 285 19.16 -10.13 12.19
N ILE A 286 19.40 -9.89 10.90
CA ILE A 286 18.38 -9.35 9.99
C ILE A 286 18.23 -10.25 8.77
N GLY A 287 17.06 -10.19 8.14
CA GLY A 287 16.81 -10.68 6.78
C GLY A 287 15.96 -9.66 6.02
N VAL A 288 16.36 -9.31 4.81
CA VAL A 288 15.56 -8.48 3.91
C VAL A 288 15.53 -9.11 2.53
N ALA A 289 14.33 -9.27 1.97
CA ALA A 289 14.12 -9.78 0.63
C ALA A 289 13.41 -8.75 -0.24
N PHE A 290 13.96 -8.47 -1.42
CA PHE A 290 13.32 -7.61 -2.44
C PHE A 290 12.82 -8.46 -3.60
N THR A 291 11.54 -8.35 -3.94
CA THR A 291 10.90 -9.07 -5.06
C THR A 291 10.17 -8.07 -5.96
N ASP A 292 10.40 -8.11 -7.27
CA ASP A 292 9.71 -7.26 -8.26
C ASP A 292 9.72 -5.75 -7.93
N CYS A 293 10.83 -5.26 -7.34
CA CYS A 293 11.01 -3.87 -6.97
C CYS A 293 11.79 -3.08 -8.02
N LEU A 294 11.54 -1.78 -8.13
CA LEU A 294 12.36 -0.86 -8.93
C LEU A 294 13.39 -0.17 -8.05
N ASN A 295 14.63 -0.07 -8.55
CA ASN A 295 15.74 0.61 -7.89
C ASN A 295 16.11 0.06 -6.50
N ALA A 296 15.74 -1.18 -6.21
CA ALA A 296 16.08 -1.86 -4.97
C ALA A 296 17.52 -2.42 -4.98
N PRO A 297 18.18 -2.54 -3.82
CA PRO A 297 19.45 -3.24 -3.69
C PRO A 297 19.22 -4.76 -3.70
N ALA A 298 20.30 -5.53 -3.64
CA ALA A 298 20.19 -6.97 -3.45
C ALA A 298 19.62 -7.31 -2.05
N SER A 299 18.86 -8.41 -1.98
CA SER A 299 18.46 -9.04 -0.71
C SER A 299 19.68 -9.36 0.16
N SER A 300 19.50 -9.33 1.48
CA SER A 300 20.62 -9.47 2.43
C SER A 300 20.17 -10.14 3.72
N GLY A 301 21.09 -10.83 4.40
CA GLY A 301 20.85 -11.45 5.70
C GLY A 301 20.22 -12.83 5.61
N THR A 302 19.40 -13.18 6.60
CA THR A 302 18.67 -14.46 6.64
C THR A 302 17.59 -14.52 5.56
N ALA A 303 17.22 -15.73 5.15
CA ALA A 303 16.14 -15.93 4.20
C ALA A 303 14.81 -15.41 4.78
N VAL A 304 14.04 -14.68 3.96
CA VAL A 304 12.73 -14.13 4.35
C VAL A 304 11.65 -14.81 3.52
N THR A 305 10.61 -15.30 4.19
CA THR A 305 9.46 -15.92 3.55
C THR A 305 8.43 -14.87 3.19
N LYS A 306 7.77 -15.04 2.04
CA LYS A 306 6.62 -14.24 1.63
C LYS A 306 5.47 -14.38 2.67
N PRO A 307 4.77 -13.30 3.04
CA PRO A 307 3.62 -13.38 3.95
C PRO A 307 2.52 -14.32 3.45
N SER A 308 1.82 -14.98 4.38
CA SER A 308 0.82 -16.01 4.09
C SER A 308 -0.63 -15.50 4.00
N TYR A 309 -0.91 -14.29 4.48
CA TYR A 309 -2.23 -13.68 4.34
C TYR A 309 -2.50 -13.27 2.89
N THR A 310 -3.78 -13.17 2.52
CA THR A 310 -4.19 -12.71 1.20
C THR A 310 -4.08 -11.20 1.09
N TYR A 311 -3.60 -10.70 -0.06
CA TYR A 311 -3.56 -9.29 -0.37
C TYR A 311 -3.63 -9.04 -1.87
N SER A 312 -4.10 -7.84 -2.22
CA SER A 312 -4.08 -7.29 -3.57
C SER A 312 -2.74 -6.61 -3.86
N THR A 313 -2.31 -6.60 -5.13
CA THR A 313 -1.08 -5.93 -5.55
C THR A 313 -1.35 -4.92 -6.66
N LEU A 314 -0.46 -3.94 -6.79
CA LEU A 314 -0.36 -3.04 -7.93
C LEU A 314 0.72 -3.55 -8.89
N PRO A 315 0.52 -3.44 -10.22
CA PRO A 315 1.62 -3.60 -11.16
C PRO A 315 2.73 -2.60 -10.82
N ILE A 316 3.95 -3.09 -10.62
CA ILE A 316 5.11 -2.26 -10.19
C ILE A 316 5.28 -1.01 -11.07
N ALA A 317 5.08 -1.12 -12.39
CA ALA A 317 5.20 -0.01 -13.33
C ALA A 317 4.21 1.14 -13.09
N ASN A 318 3.09 0.88 -12.40
CA ASN A 318 2.07 1.87 -12.10
C ASN A 318 2.16 2.42 -10.68
N VAL A 319 3.03 1.87 -9.82
CA VAL A 319 3.14 2.26 -8.40
C VAL A 319 3.40 3.75 -8.26
N ALA A 320 4.39 4.30 -8.99
CA ALA A 320 4.69 5.72 -8.95
C ALA A 320 3.46 6.57 -9.30
N GLY A 321 2.75 6.25 -10.38
CA GLY A 321 1.58 7.02 -10.83
C GLY A 321 0.36 6.91 -9.92
N PHE A 322 0.11 5.73 -9.37
CA PHE A 322 -1.04 5.47 -8.50
C PHE A 322 -0.81 5.99 -7.09
N VAL A 323 0.31 5.63 -6.47
CA VAL A 323 0.60 5.98 -5.08
C VAL A 323 0.82 7.47 -4.91
N SER A 324 1.45 8.16 -5.86
CA SER A 324 1.69 9.60 -5.77
C SER A 324 0.55 10.48 -6.30
N ASN A 325 -0.57 9.91 -6.76
CA ASN A 325 -1.68 10.70 -7.29
C ASN A 325 -2.26 11.61 -6.20
N SER A 326 -2.19 12.92 -6.41
CA SER A 326 -2.62 13.90 -5.41
C SER A 326 -4.13 13.92 -5.14
N SER A 327 -4.94 13.32 -6.01
CA SER A 327 -6.41 13.36 -5.90
C SER A 327 -7.00 12.14 -5.19
N CYS A 328 -6.27 11.02 -5.19
CA CYS A 328 -6.81 9.73 -4.77
C CYS A 328 -5.76 8.71 -4.32
N GLY A 329 -4.47 8.99 -4.51
CA GLY A 329 -3.37 8.15 -4.05
C GLY A 329 -3.13 8.34 -2.55
N ALA A 330 -1.90 8.07 -2.12
CA ALA A 330 -1.56 8.09 -0.70
C ALA A 330 -1.74 9.48 -0.06
N GLY A 331 -2.17 9.50 1.20
CA GLY A 331 -2.52 10.69 1.96
C GLY A 331 -4.02 10.83 2.18
N ALA A 332 -4.45 11.94 2.79
CA ALA A 332 -5.85 12.24 3.10
C ALA A 332 -6.64 12.67 1.85
N THR A 333 -6.78 11.74 0.89
CA THR A 333 -7.36 11.98 -0.44
C THR A 333 -8.76 11.37 -0.62
N LEU A 334 -9.26 10.62 0.37
CA LEU A 334 -10.58 10.01 0.29
C LEU A 334 -11.69 11.07 0.34
N GLN A 335 -12.76 10.77 -0.37
CA GLN A 335 -14.02 11.50 -0.25
C GLN A 335 -14.84 10.84 0.85
N VAL A 336 -15.25 11.64 1.84
CA VAL A 336 -16.02 11.17 3.00
C VAL A 336 -17.28 11.99 3.14
N THR A 337 -18.44 11.34 3.16
CA THR A 337 -19.71 12.02 3.39
C THR A 337 -19.91 12.35 4.88
N ALA A 338 -20.89 13.18 5.20
CA ALA A 338 -21.29 13.46 6.59
C ALA A 338 -21.80 12.20 7.34
N GLN A 339 -22.09 11.12 6.62
CA GLN A 339 -22.47 9.81 7.17
C GLN A 339 -21.28 8.83 7.22
N GLY A 340 -20.06 9.30 6.99
CA GLY A 340 -18.85 8.47 7.05
C GLY A 340 -18.70 7.50 5.87
N ALA A 341 -19.51 7.64 4.80
CA ALA A 341 -19.35 6.81 3.61
C ALA A 341 -18.10 7.25 2.85
N LEU A 342 -17.23 6.29 2.56
CA LEU A 342 -15.93 6.50 1.93
C LEU A 342 -16.00 6.20 0.44
N SER A 343 -15.34 7.03 -0.35
CA SER A 343 -15.18 6.87 -1.80
C SER A 343 -13.88 7.54 -2.26
N THR A 344 -13.57 7.38 -3.55
CA THR A 344 -12.40 8.00 -4.19
C THR A 344 -12.86 8.89 -5.35
N SER A 345 -12.09 9.92 -5.64
CA SER A 345 -12.30 10.81 -6.80
C SER A 345 -11.83 10.18 -8.13
N CYS A 346 -11.06 9.09 -8.04
CA CYS A 346 -10.48 8.42 -9.20
C CYS A 346 -11.21 7.11 -9.52
N ASN A 347 -11.07 6.68 -10.78
CA ASN A 347 -11.48 5.35 -11.18
C ASN A 347 -10.67 4.27 -10.45
N ASN A 348 -11.24 3.08 -10.30
CA ASN A 348 -10.59 1.92 -9.68
C ASN A 348 -9.21 1.62 -10.31
N LEU A 349 -8.28 1.14 -9.47
CA LEU A 349 -6.88 0.91 -9.81
C LEU A 349 -6.61 -0.39 -10.58
N GLY A 350 -7.67 -1.04 -11.01
CA GLY A 350 -7.66 -2.11 -11.98
C GLY A 350 -8.54 -1.75 -13.15
N LEU A 351 -8.15 -2.22 -14.34
CA LEU A 351 -9.13 -2.54 -15.37
C LEU A 351 -10.19 -3.42 -14.70
N ASN A 352 -11.46 -3.02 -14.78
CA ASN A 352 -12.56 -3.97 -14.65
C ASN A 352 -12.34 -5.10 -15.68
N GLU A 353 -11.62 -6.16 -15.31
CA GLU A 353 -11.70 -7.48 -15.95
C GLU A 353 -12.72 -8.37 -15.20
N THR A 354 -13.67 -7.75 -14.51
CA THR A 354 -14.90 -8.40 -14.05
C THR A 354 -16.10 -7.56 -14.45
N THR A 355 -16.37 -7.54 -15.76
CA THR A 355 -17.69 -7.74 -16.41
C THR A 355 -17.69 -7.04 -17.76
N ASN A 356 -17.10 -7.69 -18.78
CA ASN A 356 -17.36 -7.47 -20.21
C ASN A 356 -16.44 -8.36 -21.08
N ASN A 357 -16.19 -9.61 -20.67
CA ASN A 357 -15.38 -10.51 -21.52
C ASN A 357 -16.22 -11.01 -22.68
N LEU A 358 -15.64 -11.02 -23.88
CA LEU A 358 -16.25 -11.71 -25.02
C LEU A 358 -16.23 -13.21 -24.77
N GLU A 359 -17.36 -13.89 -24.94
CA GLU A 359 -17.47 -15.34 -24.80
C GLU A 359 -17.13 -16.09 -26.10
N LEU A 360 -16.12 -15.62 -26.82
CA LEU A 360 -15.71 -16.22 -28.10
C LEU A 360 -14.81 -17.45 -27.93
N LYS A 361 -14.82 -18.33 -28.92
CA LYS A 361 -13.84 -19.42 -29.10
C LYS A 361 -12.90 -19.05 -30.24
N TYR A 362 -11.68 -19.56 -30.21
CA TYR A 362 -10.70 -19.32 -31.27
C TYR A 362 -9.91 -20.60 -31.56
N TYR A 363 -9.57 -20.82 -32.83
CA TYR A 363 -8.79 -21.97 -33.27
C TYR A 363 -8.20 -21.78 -34.68
N PRO A 364 -7.08 -22.49 -34.99
CA PRO A 364 -6.23 -23.20 -34.04
C PRO A 364 -5.36 -22.22 -33.22
N SER A 365 -4.83 -22.68 -32.08
CA SER A 365 -3.84 -21.92 -31.30
C SER A 365 -2.44 -21.93 -31.94
N VAL A 366 -2.16 -22.93 -32.78
CA VAL A 366 -0.98 -23.03 -33.65
C VAL A 366 -1.44 -22.86 -35.11
N ILE A 367 -1.10 -21.73 -35.70
CA ILE A 367 -1.65 -21.25 -36.97
C ILE A 367 -0.59 -21.35 -38.06
N ASN A 368 -1.00 -21.83 -39.23
CA ASN A 368 -0.21 -21.69 -40.46
C ASN A 368 -0.73 -20.52 -41.33
N ARG A 369 -2.04 -20.43 -41.55
CA ARG A 369 -2.63 -19.40 -42.43
C ARG A 369 -3.88 -18.74 -41.89
N LEU A 370 -4.81 -19.52 -41.31
CA LEU A 370 -6.14 -19.04 -40.94
C LEU A 370 -6.32 -19.08 -39.42
N LEU A 371 -6.78 -17.96 -38.86
CA LEU A 371 -7.31 -17.85 -37.51
C LEU A 371 -8.84 -17.80 -37.59
N ASN A 372 -9.52 -18.71 -36.90
CA ASN A 372 -10.97 -18.68 -36.74
C ASN A 372 -11.33 -18.14 -35.36
N ILE A 373 -12.34 -17.28 -35.33
CA ILE A 373 -12.95 -16.72 -34.12
C ILE A 373 -14.45 -16.97 -34.23
N ASP A 374 -14.97 -17.80 -33.34
CA ASP A 374 -16.40 -18.10 -33.23
C ASP A 374 -16.95 -17.24 -32.09
N PHE A 375 -17.78 -16.25 -32.43
CA PHE A 375 -18.42 -15.36 -31.46
C PHE A 375 -19.59 -16.06 -30.77
N SER A 376 -19.93 -15.66 -29.54
CA SER A 376 -21.09 -16.20 -28.83
C SER A 376 -22.40 -15.54 -29.28
N SER A 377 -23.53 -16.07 -28.83
CA SER A 377 -24.84 -15.47 -29.06
C SER A 377 -25.01 -14.08 -28.39
N ALA A 378 -24.16 -13.76 -27.41
CA ALA A 378 -24.13 -12.46 -26.75
C ALA A 378 -23.22 -11.44 -27.47
N ASP A 379 -22.41 -11.87 -28.42
CA ASP A 379 -21.42 -11.01 -29.08
C ASP A 379 -21.99 -10.43 -30.38
N ASN A 380 -22.25 -9.13 -30.41
CA ASN A 380 -22.73 -8.41 -31.58
C ASN A 380 -22.22 -6.96 -31.56
N GLY A 381 -22.07 -6.37 -32.75
CA GLY A 381 -21.55 -5.01 -32.93
C GLY A 381 -20.22 -4.97 -33.70
N LEU A 382 -19.56 -3.80 -33.70
CA LEU A 382 -18.30 -3.62 -34.41
C LEU A 382 -17.16 -4.30 -33.65
N ALA A 383 -16.70 -5.44 -34.13
CA ALA A 383 -15.53 -6.13 -33.62
C ALA A 383 -14.25 -5.58 -34.23
N GLN A 384 -13.28 -5.23 -33.39
CA GLN A 384 -11.90 -4.92 -33.75
C GLN A 384 -11.00 -6.08 -33.30
N VAL A 385 -10.27 -6.66 -34.24
CA VAL A 385 -9.30 -7.73 -34.00
C VAL A 385 -7.90 -7.22 -34.33
N ASP A 386 -7.03 -7.17 -33.32
CA ASP A 386 -5.65 -6.73 -33.43
C ASP A 386 -4.70 -7.88 -33.04
N LEU A 387 -3.64 -8.11 -33.82
CA LEU A 387 -2.54 -8.99 -33.40
C LEU A 387 -1.28 -8.17 -33.14
N PHE A 388 -0.60 -8.52 -32.06
CA PHE A 388 0.65 -7.91 -31.61
C PHE A 388 1.76 -8.96 -31.60
N SER A 389 2.95 -8.61 -32.11
CA SER A 389 4.15 -9.44 -32.00
C SER A 389 4.71 -9.45 -30.58
N SER A 390 5.69 -10.33 -30.31
CA SER A 390 6.31 -10.48 -28.98
C SER A 390 7.00 -9.22 -28.45
N ASN A 391 7.37 -8.27 -29.32
CA ASN A 391 7.91 -6.96 -28.94
C ASN A 391 6.83 -5.88 -28.76
N GLY A 392 5.54 -6.25 -28.82
CA GLY A 392 4.40 -5.34 -28.62
C GLY A 392 3.96 -4.56 -29.87
N ALA A 393 4.61 -4.72 -31.03
CA ALA A 393 4.18 -4.04 -32.25
C ALA A 393 2.87 -4.64 -32.80
N LYS A 394 1.92 -3.78 -33.18
CA LYS A 394 0.70 -4.23 -33.87
C LYS A 394 1.05 -4.63 -35.30
N VAL A 395 0.86 -5.91 -35.63
CA VAL A 395 1.24 -6.50 -36.93
C VAL A 395 0.04 -6.84 -37.82
N TYR A 396 -1.17 -6.85 -37.26
CA TYR A 396 -2.41 -7.09 -37.98
C TYR A 396 -3.55 -6.32 -37.30
N SER A 397 -4.48 -5.82 -38.08
CA SER A 397 -5.71 -5.21 -37.58
C SER A 397 -6.85 -5.46 -38.57
N LYS A 398 -8.03 -5.82 -38.07
CA LYS A 398 -9.25 -5.92 -38.87
C LYS A 398 -10.46 -5.51 -38.04
N SER A 399 -11.32 -4.69 -38.63
CA SER A 399 -12.63 -4.36 -38.05
C SER A 399 -13.76 -4.96 -38.89
N LYS A 400 -14.78 -5.52 -38.24
CA LYS A 400 -15.97 -6.10 -38.90
C LYS A 400 -17.18 -5.98 -37.98
N ASN A 401 -18.34 -5.62 -38.53
CA ASN A 401 -19.61 -5.78 -37.80
C ASN A 401 -19.94 -7.27 -37.70
N ILE A 402 -20.17 -7.73 -36.47
CA ILE A 402 -20.43 -9.11 -36.11
C ILE A 402 -21.87 -9.26 -35.61
N SER A 403 -22.53 -10.33 -36.02
CA SER A 403 -23.81 -10.80 -35.49
C SER A 403 -23.61 -11.91 -34.44
N ALA A 404 -24.64 -12.16 -33.64
CA ALA A 404 -24.67 -13.28 -32.69
C ALA A 404 -24.31 -14.61 -33.36
N ASP A 405 -23.48 -15.42 -32.71
CA ASP A 405 -23.00 -16.74 -33.19
C ASP A 405 -22.19 -16.72 -34.51
N GLU A 406 -21.78 -15.55 -34.98
CA GLU A 406 -21.03 -15.43 -36.23
C GLU A 406 -19.62 -16.05 -36.12
N LYS A 407 -19.14 -16.59 -37.24
CA LYS A 407 -17.78 -17.10 -37.39
C LYS A 407 -16.97 -16.17 -38.26
N LEU A 408 -15.83 -15.72 -37.74
CA LEU A 408 -14.89 -14.86 -38.42
C LEU A 408 -13.60 -15.61 -38.72
N GLU A 409 -13.30 -15.72 -40.02
CA GLU A 409 -12.02 -16.23 -40.50
C GLU A 409 -11.08 -15.06 -40.87
N LEU A 410 -9.84 -15.13 -40.38
CA LEU A 410 -8.79 -14.15 -40.60
C LEU A 410 -7.59 -14.83 -41.28
N ASN A 411 -7.22 -14.33 -42.46
CA ASN A 411 -5.98 -14.75 -43.12
C ASN A 411 -4.80 -13.98 -42.54
N VAL A 412 -3.97 -14.70 -41.78
CA VAL A 412 -2.75 -14.22 -41.13
C VAL A 412 -1.51 -14.93 -41.68
N GLY A 413 -1.59 -15.49 -42.89
CA GLY A 413 -0.50 -16.23 -43.54
C GLY A 413 0.77 -15.42 -43.77
N ASN A 414 0.65 -14.09 -43.90
CA ASN A 414 1.76 -13.18 -44.13
C ASN A 414 2.55 -12.84 -42.85
N LEU A 415 2.09 -13.28 -41.68
CA LEU A 415 2.83 -13.07 -40.43
C LEU A 415 4.08 -13.95 -40.39
N ALA A 416 5.17 -13.40 -39.87
CA ALA A 416 6.40 -14.15 -39.62
C ALA A 416 6.15 -15.25 -38.57
N LYS A 417 6.97 -16.31 -38.57
CA LYS A 417 6.90 -17.34 -37.53
C LYS A 417 7.19 -16.74 -36.16
N GLY A 418 6.44 -17.14 -35.14
CA GLY A 418 6.63 -16.63 -33.78
C GLY A 418 5.36 -16.58 -32.93
N PHE A 419 5.47 -15.94 -31.77
CA PHE A 419 4.37 -15.74 -30.82
C PHE A 419 3.66 -14.41 -31.06
N TYR A 420 2.33 -14.47 -30.99
CA TYR A 420 1.46 -13.31 -31.14
C TYR A 420 0.43 -13.27 -30.02
N ILE A 421 0.05 -12.05 -29.62
CA ILE A 421 -1.09 -11.79 -28.76
C ILE A 421 -2.20 -11.24 -29.64
N CYS A 422 -3.35 -11.89 -29.66
CA CYS A 422 -4.55 -11.42 -30.35
C CYS A 422 -5.48 -10.77 -29.32
N LYS A 423 -5.94 -9.55 -29.58
CA LYS A 423 -6.99 -8.87 -28.84
C LYS A 423 -8.20 -8.69 -29.75
N VAL A 424 -9.34 -9.19 -29.30
CA VAL A 424 -10.65 -8.92 -29.92
C VAL A 424 -11.41 -7.98 -29.01
N GLN A 425 -12.00 -6.93 -29.55
CA GLN A 425 -12.76 -5.93 -28.81
C GLN A 425 -14.07 -5.62 -29.54
N ILE A 426 -15.20 -5.61 -28.82
CA ILE A 426 -16.49 -5.12 -29.29
C ILE A 426 -16.94 -4.08 -28.26
N GLU A 427 -17.01 -2.81 -28.66
CA GLU A 427 -17.32 -1.69 -27.74
C GLU A 427 -16.41 -1.70 -26.49
N ASN A 428 -16.98 -1.89 -25.30
CA ASN A 428 -16.29 -1.99 -24.02
C ASN A 428 -15.95 -3.44 -23.61
N ARG A 429 -16.30 -4.43 -24.44
CA ARG A 429 -16.00 -5.84 -24.23
C ARG A 429 -14.75 -6.28 -24.96
N SER A 430 -13.94 -7.14 -24.34
CA SER A 430 -12.77 -7.67 -25.03
C SER A 430 -12.39 -9.09 -24.61
N LYS A 431 -11.57 -9.74 -25.43
CA LYS A 431 -10.91 -11.00 -25.09
C LYS A 431 -9.52 -11.03 -25.71
N THR A 432 -8.53 -11.42 -24.92
CA THR A 432 -7.14 -11.53 -25.34
C THR A 432 -6.68 -12.97 -25.28
N PHE A 433 -5.97 -13.45 -26.31
CA PHE A 433 -5.45 -14.81 -26.36
C PHE A 433 -4.12 -14.91 -27.12
N LYS A 434 -3.36 -15.99 -26.85
CA LYS A 434 -2.04 -16.23 -27.44
C LYS A 434 -2.15 -17.14 -28.66
N LEU A 435 -1.35 -16.85 -29.68
CA LEU A 435 -1.24 -17.61 -30.93
C LEU A 435 0.21 -17.90 -31.25
N VAL A 436 0.47 -19.06 -31.86
CA VAL A 436 1.78 -19.44 -32.39
C VAL A 436 1.68 -19.55 -33.90
N LYS A 437 2.47 -18.76 -34.65
CA LYS A 437 2.59 -18.88 -36.11
C LYS A 437 3.75 -19.82 -36.46
N ASN A 438 3.44 -20.92 -37.14
CA ASN A 438 4.42 -21.89 -37.65
C ASN A 438 4.85 -21.62 -39.09
#